data_AF-A0A848UCF0-F1
#
_entry.id   AF-A0A848UCF0-F1
#
_cell.length_a   1.000
_cell.length_b   1.000
_cell.length_c   1.000
_cell.angle_alpha   90.00
_cell.angle_beta   90.00
_cell.angle_gamma   90.00
#
_symmetry.space_group_name_H-M   'P 1'
#
loop_
_entity.id
_entity.type
_entity.pdbx_description
1 polymer ?
#
loop_
_entity_poly.entity_id
_entity_poly.type
_entity_poly.pdbx_seq_one_letter_code
_entity_poly.pdbx_strand_id
1 'polypeptide(L)'
;MMHRSISRVRTTDDVRAADVLEQLPAGFAVFHDVPLPKPSRATIDHVVAAPFGLWAISVESPGHEVTFGQGRGADTLWAGRTPLRIPIEECESNAAALSAALGRPAQALLCLEGELPSESFDFHGLAVCSPAALAEQLSVAIADFESVDTVVRRIEELLGSEPAAPFELPRLGAAVGVGPSTGSTPRRRIRTRVPRRGRRSRVGGSRMLLVLGAVALAVFLEPAWFGLGDDPSAMTEPTLERTTGPTTADPSPITYGAACGLAGETVLTWSWPGRLPDGVTSYGIRTRHRDGTVVDHTVGGWRVQGAVPMPVEIDDDVLAVITEHRNAAGEVIASVERPVVRPGPLDC
;
A
#
# COMPACT_ATOMS: atom_id res chain seq x y z
N MET A 1 3.49 6.92 -26.21
CA MET A 1 4.53 6.51 -25.26
C MET A 1 4.50 5.00 -25.16
N MET A 2 5.64 4.33 -25.37
CA MET A 2 5.72 2.87 -25.36
C MET A 2 5.94 2.36 -23.94
N HIS A 3 5.19 1.33 -23.53
CA HIS A 3 5.47 0.57 -22.33
C HIS A 3 6.89 -0.01 -22.45
N ARG A 4 7.80 0.41 -21.58
CA ARG A 4 9.17 -0.14 -21.51
C ARG A 4 9.21 -1.14 -20.36
N SER A 5 9.51 -2.39 -20.68
CA SER A 5 9.86 -3.43 -19.70
C SER A 5 11.31 -3.81 -19.94
N ILE A 6 12.14 -3.71 -18.89
CA ILE A 6 13.53 -4.14 -18.89
C ILE A 6 13.60 -5.35 -17.96
N SER A 7 13.76 -6.55 -18.51
CA SER A 7 13.76 -7.81 -17.75
C SER A 7 15.16 -8.44 -17.68
N ARG A 8 15.55 -8.85 -16.48
CA ARG A 8 16.53 -9.92 -16.23
C ARG A 8 15.77 -11.18 -15.74
N VAL A 9 16.47 -12.29 -15.60
CA VAL A 9 15.90 -13.64 -15.39
C VAL A 9 15.08 -13.70 -14.10
N ARG A 10 13.78 -13.94 -14.23
CA ARG A 10 12.77 -14.03 -13.16
C ARG A 10 12.92 -15.27 -12.29
N THR A 11 12.57 -15.14 -11.01
CA THR A 11 12.37 -16.29 -10.11
C THR A 11 10.93 -16.78 -10.20
N THR A 12 10.66 -18.04 -9.84
CA THR A 12 9.30 -18.62 -10.00
C THR A 12 8.22 -17.94 -9.17
N ASP A 13 8.62 -17.23 -8.12
CA ASP A 13 7.72 -16.65 -7.12
C ASP A 13 7.34 -15.20 -7.47
N ASP A 14 7.92 -14.62 -8.55
CA ASP A 14 7.62 -13.25 -9.02
C ASP A 14 6.60 -13.20 -10.18
N VAL A 15 6.28 -14.34 -10.78
CA VAL A 15 5.66 -14.40 -12.11
C VAL A 15 4.28 -13.73 -12.12
N ARG A 16 3.45 -13.95 -11.09
CA ARG A 16 2.08 -13.40 -11.08
C ARG A 16 2.08 -11.89 -10.83
N ALA A 17 2.90 -11.41 -9.92
CA ALA A 17 3.05 -9.98 -9.69
C ALA A 17 3.58 -9.29 -10.97
N ALA A 18 4.60 -9.88 -11.61
CA ALA A 18 5.14 -9.37 -12.86
C ALA A 18 4.07 -9.33 -13.98
N ASP A 19 3.26 -10.37 -14.14
CA ASP A 19 2.19 -10.43 -15.14
C ASP A 19 1.14 -9.32 -14.94
N VAL A 20 0.82 -8.97 -13.69
CA VAL A 20 -0.10 -7.86 -13.37
C VAL A 20 0.57 -6.51 -13.68
N LEU A 21 1.85 -6.35 -13.32
CA LEU A 21 2.60 -5.13 -13.58
C LEU A 21 2.80 -4.86 -15.08
N GLU A 22 2.93 -5.89 -15.91
CA GLU A 22 3.01 -5.78 -17.38
C GLU A 22 1.69 -5.34 -18.04
N GLN A 23 0.57 -5.45 -17.32
CA GLN A 23 -0.76 -5.04 -17.79
C GLN A 23 -1.13 -3.62 -17.35
N LEU A 24 -0.24 -2.92 -16.66
CA LEU A 24 -0.49 -1.55 -16.23
C LEU A 24 -0.69 -0.61 -17.43
N PRO A 25 -1.56 0.41 -17.29
CA PRO A 25 -1.86 1.31 -18.39
C PRO A 25 -0.65 2.17 -18.78
N ALA A 26 -0.75 2.82 -19.93
CA ALA A 26 0.27 3.77 -20.37
C ALA A 26 0.48 4.88 -19.33
N GLY A 27 1.73 5.30 -19.16
CA GLY A 27 2.13 6.26 -18.13
C GLY A 27 2.80 5.60 -16.92
N PHE A 28 2.77 4.28 -16.81
CA PHE A 28 3.56 3.53 -15.85
C PHE A 28 4.87 3.05 -16.47
N ALA A 29 5.92 3.00 -15.66
CA ALA A 29 7.19 2.36 -15.98
C ALA A 29 7.54 1.34 -14.90
N VAL A 30 7.85 0.12 -15.32
CA VAL A 30 8.13 -1.01 -14.43
C VAL A 30 9.55 -1.50 -14.69
N PHE A 31 10.32 -1.61 -13.60
CA PHE A 31 11.66 -2.16 -13.60
C PHE A 31 11.68 -3.40 -12.72
N HIS A 32 12.23 -4.49 -13.23
CA HIS A 32 12.35 -5.74 -12.46
C HIS A 32 13.80 -5.93 -12.00
N ASP A 33 13.98 -6.59 -10.86
CA ASP A 33 15.27 -6.97 -10.29
C ASP A 33 16.24 -5.79 -10.15
N VAL A 34 15.78 -4.68 -9.55
CA VAL A 34 16.54 -3.44 -9.45
C VAL A 34 17.60 -3.57 -8.34
N PRO A 35 18.91 -3.66 -8.66
CA PRO A 35 19.94 -3.63 -7.64
C PRO A 35 20.00 -2.26 -6.98
N LEU A 36 20.09 -2.24 -5.66
CA LEU A 36 20.35 -1.02 -4.92
C LEU A 36 21.83 -0.61 -5.03
N PRO A 37 22.14 0.69 -5.03
CA PRO A 37 23.52 1.15 -5.05
C PRO A 37 24.29 0.71 -3.80
N LYS A 38 25.61 0.57 -3.94
CA LYS A 38 26.50 0.26 -2.81
C LYS A 38 26.31 1.28 -1.67
N PRO A 39 26.42 0.85 -0.40
CA PRO A 39 26.97 -0.45 0.03
C PRO A 39 25.96 -1.60 0.04
N SER A 40 24.68 -1.35 -0.29
CA SER A 40 23.68 -2.39 -0.32
C SER A 40 24.00 -3.43 -1.41
N ARG A 41 23.68 -4.69 -1.12
CA ARG A 41 23.65 -5.78 -2.10
C ARG A 41 22.23 -6.29 -2.36
N ALA A 42 21.25 -5.64 -1.75
CA ALA A 42 19.86 -6.01 -1.92
C ALA A 42 19.38 -5.64 -3.34
N THR A 43 18.43 -6.43 -3.80
CA THR A 43 17.68 -6.22 -5.04
C THR A 43 16.24 -5.97 -4.65
N ILE A 44 15.60 -5.03 -5.32
CA ILE A 44 14.16 -4.81 -5.22
C ILE A 44 13.52 -5.59 -6.36
N ASP A 45 12.53 -6.42 -6.05
CA ASP A 45 11.90 -7.29 -7.03
C ASP A 45 11.28 -6.45 -8.15
N HIS A 46 10.48 -5.45 -7.79
CA HIS A 46 9.93 -4.50 -8.75
C HIS A 46 10.01 -3.05 -8.26
N VAL A 47 10.37 -2.14 -9.17
CA VAL A 47 10.23 -0.70 -8.98
C VAL A 47 9.23 -0.20 -10.01
N VAL A 48 8.20 0.50 -9.52
CA VAL A 48 7.18 1.10 -10.37
C VAL A 48 7.23 2.60 -10.23
N ALA A 49 7.42 3.31 -11.34
CA ALA A 49 7.17 4.73 -11.43
C ALA A 49 5.83 4.93 -12.15
N ALA A 50 4.84 5.50 -11.47
CA ALA A 50 3.53 5.83 -12.03
C ALA A 50 3.31 7.34 -11.97
N PRO A 51 2.30 7.90 -12.65
CA PRO A 51 2.03 9.33 -12.63
C PRO A 51 1.81 9.91 -11.24
N PHE A 52 1.47 9.03 -10.28
CA PHE A 52 1.12 9.39 -8.93
C PHE A 52 2.20 9.02 -7.92
N GLY A 53 3.33 8.42 -8.29
CA GLY A 53 4.27 7.95 -7.28
C GLY A 53 5.38 7.04 -7.75
N LEU A 54 6.21 6.64 -6.77
CA LEU A 54 7.27 5.67 -6.92
C LEU A 54 7.11 4.60 -5.85
N TRP A 55 7.09 3.33 -6.25
CA TRP A 55 6.95 2.20 -5.34
C TRP A 55 8.15 1.27 -5.46
N ALA A 56 8.68 0.85 -4.31
CA ALA A 56 9.55 -0.30 -4.18
C ALA A 56 8.69 -1.48 -3.71
N ILE A 57 8.55 -2.47 -4.58
CA ILE A 57 7.67 -3.61 -4.36
C ILE A 57 8.56 -4.83 -4.06
N SER A 58 8.32 -5.43 -2.90
CA SER A 58 8.84 -6.75 -2.56
C SER A 58 7.73 -7.79 -2.74
N VAL A 59 8.05 -8.94 -3.33
CA VAL A 59 7.13 -10.05 -3.55
C VAL A 59 7.54 -11.21 -2.65
N GLU A 60 6.63 -11.69 -1.82
CA GLU A 60 6.89 -12.80 -0.90
C GLU A 60 5.81 -13.88 -1.04
N SER A 61 6.24 -15.14 -1.06
CA SER A 61 5.38 -16.32 -1.20
C SER A 61 5.43 -17.18 0.07
N PRO A 62 4.74 -16.78 1.16
CA PRO A 62 4.89 -17.42 2.47
C PRO A 62 4.43 -18.89 2.53
N GLY A 63 3.67 -19.38 1.54
CA GLY A 63 3.17 -20.76 1.46
C GLY A 63 2.09 -21.12 2.49
N HIS A 64 1.64 -20.17 3.30
CA HIS A 64 0.63 -20.32 4.34
C HIS A 64 -0.29 -19.10 4.39
N GLU A 65 -1.48 -19.28 4.96
CA GLU A 65 -2.41 -18.18 5.25
C GLU A 65 -1.72 -17.11 6.10
N VAL A 66 -1.89 -15.86 5.68
CA VAL A 66 -1.39 -14.68 6.38
C VAL A 66 -2.46 -14.20 7.34
N THR A 67 -2.10 -13.99 8.60
CA THR A 67 -3.02 -13.55 9.66
C THR A 67 -2.41 -12.44 10.49
N PHE A 68 -3.25 -11.57 11.05
CA PHE A 68 -2.84 -10.67 12.12
C PHE A 68 -2.65 -11.48 13.40
N GLY A 69 -1.54 -11.25 14.11
CA GLY A 69 -1.34 -11.88 15.39
C GLY A 69 -2.39 -11.43 16.42
N GLN A 70 -2.47 -12.16 17.54
CA GLN A 70 -3.44 -11.89 18.61
C GLN A 70 -2.72 -11.59 19.93
N GLY A 71 -3.34 -10.75 20.77
CA GLY A 71 -2.81 -10.41 22.09
C GLY A 71 -1.46 -9.71 22.02
N ARG A 72 -0.41 -10.32 22.59
CA ARG A 72 0.95 -9.73 22.64
C ARG A 72 1.69 -9.70 21.28
N GLY A 73 1.11 -10.27 20.23
CA GLY A 73 1.66 -10.22 18.86
C GLY A 73 0.71 -9.56 17.86
N ALA A 74 -0.22 -8.72 18.32
CA ALA A 74 -1.17 -8.03 17.44
C ALA A 74 -0.51 -7.04 16.46
N ASP A 75 0.74 -6.69 16.72
CA ASP A 75 1.64 -5.87 15.91
C ASP A 75 2.48 -6.71 14.93
N THR A 76 2.12 -7.96 14.68
CA THR A 76 2.89 -8.88 13.84
C THR A 76 1.98 -9.56 12.83
N LEU A 77 2.39 -9.58 11.56
CA LEU A 77 1.81 -10.47 10.55
C LEU A 77 2.45 -11.85 10.63
N TRP A 78 1.64 -12.89 10.52
CA TRP A 78 2.05 -14.28 10.60
C TRP A 78 1.66 -15.04 9.35
N ALA A 79 2.60 -15.76 8.75
CA ALA A 79 2.35 -16.82 7.79
C ALA A 79 2.34 -18.17 8.51
N GLY A 80 1.15 -18.67 8.85
CA GLY A 80 1.00 -19.83 9.72
C GLY A 80 1.66 -19.63 11.09
N ARG A 81 2.87 -20.17 11.30
CA ARG A 81 3.65 -20.03 12.55
C ARG A 81 4.90 -19.16 12.40
N THR A 82 5.12 -18.58 11.23
CA THR A 82 6.32 -17.80 10.93
C THR A 82 5.94 -16.32 10.92
N PRO A 83 6.57 -15.46 11.75
CA PRO A 83 6.32 -14.03 11.69
C PRO A 83 6.94 -13.44 10.42
N LEU A 84 6.21 -12.58 9.72
CA LEU A 84 6.65 -11.88 8.50
C LEU A 84 7.46 -10.61 8.79
N ARG A 85 8.07 -10.53 9.98
CA ARG A 85 8.85 -9.37 10.42
C ARG A 85 10.00 -9.04 9.47
N ILE A 86 10.75 -10.05 9.03
CA ILE A 86 11.93 -9.85 8.18
C ILE A 86 11.51 -9.32 6.79
N PRO A 87 10.55 -9.94 6.06
CA PRO A 87 10.08 -9.40 4.78
C PRO A 87 9.56 -7.95 4.88
N ILE A 88 8.88 -7.61 5.97
CA ILE A 88 8.38 -6.25 6.24
C ILE A 88 9.55 -5.27 6.40
N GLU A 89 10.50 -5.57 7.29
CA GLU A 89 11.69 -4.74 7.53
C GLU A 89 12.53 -4.58 6.24
N GLU A 90 12.67 -5.64 5.44
CA GLU A 90 13.38 -5.61 4.16
C GLU A 90 12.65 -4.75 3.12
N CYS A 91 11.33 -4.86 3.01
CA CYS A 91 10.52 -4.04 2.10
C CYS A 91 10.64 -2.55 2.43
N GLU A 92 10.53 -2.17 3.70
CA GLU A 92 10.70 -0.80 4.17
C GLU A 92 12.13 -0.28 3.93
N SER A 93 13.13 -1.10 4.25
CA SER A 93 14.54 -0.76 4.05
C SER A 93 14.86 -0.54 2.57
N ASN A 94 14.31 -1.36 1.68
CA ASN A 94 14.44 -1.24 0.24
C ASN A 94 13.85 0.07 -0.28
N ALA A 95 12.63 0.42 0.13
CA ALA A 95 12.00 1.68 -0.23
C ALA A 95 12.81 2.90 0.26
N ALA A 96 13.31 2.86 1.50
CA ALA A 96 14.16 3.91 2.04
C ALA A 96 15.49 4.06 1.28
N ALA A 97 16.13 2.94 0.91
CA ALA A 97 17.36 2.94 0.13
C ALA A 97 17.15 3.47 -1.30
N LEU A 98 16.06 3.04 -1.96
CA LEU A 98 15.67 3.58 -3.26
C LEU A 98 15.39 5.08 -3.17
N SER A 99 14.72 5.51 -2.11
CA SER A 99 14.41 6.91 -1.88
C SER A 99 15.68 7.76 -1.78
N ALA A 100 16.65 7.29 -0.99
CA ALA A 100 17.95 7.94 -0.83
C ALA A 100 18.75 7.97 -2.14
N ALA A 101 18.71 6.89 -2.93
CA ALA A 101 19.40 6.80 -4.20
C ALA A 101 18.85 7.79 -5.24
N LEU A 102 17.54 8.00 -5.27
CA LEU A 102 16.87 8.85 -6.25
C LEU A 102 16.68 10.31 -5.77
N GLY A 103 16.86 10.57 -4.48
CA GLY A 103 16.54 11.84 -3.84
C GLY A 103 15.04 12.16 -3.88
N ARG A 104 14.20 11.12 -3.78
CA ARG A 104 12.73 11.20 -3.91
C ARG A 104 12.07 10.18 -2.99
N PRO A 105 10.87 10.43 -2.46
CA PRO A 105 10.17 9.42 -1.66
C PRO A 105 9.72 8.26 -2.55
N ALA A 106 10.09 7.04 -2.16
CA ALA A 106 9.55 5.79 -2.66
C ALA A 106 8.72 5.13 -1.55
N GLN A 107 7.52 4.66 -1.89
CA GLN A 107 6.67 3.90 -0.97
C GLN A 107 7.06 2.43 -0.97
N ALA A 108 7.06 1.84 0.22
CA ALA A 108 7.17 0.40 0.38
C ALA A 108 5.81 -0.25 0.09
N LEU A 109 5.81 -1.30 -0.72
CA LEU A 109 4.61 -2.11 -0.97
C LEU A 109 5.00 -3.58 -0.91
N LEU A 110 4.38 -4.33 -0.01
CA LEU A 110 4.61 -5.76 0.14
C LEU A 110 3.50 -6.54 -0.56
N CYS A 111 3.85 -7.19 -1.67
CA CYS A 111 2.96 -8.06 -2.42
C CYS A 111 3.10 -9.49 -1.88
N LEU A 112 2.03 -10.05 -1.32
CA LEU A 112 2.04 -11.39 -0.72
C LEU A 112 1.26 -12.37 -1.60
N GLU A 113 1.92 -13.44 -2.06
CA GLU A 113 1.26 -14.54 -2.75
C GLU A 113 0.68 -15.54 -1.76
N GLY A 114 -0.64 -15.58 -1.64
CA GLY A 114 -1.31 -16.54 -0.77
C GLY A 114 -2.72 -16.11 -0.35
N GLU A 115 -3.22 -16.74 0.70
CA GLU A 115 -4.48 -16.38 1.34
C GLU A 115 -4.22 -15.25 2.35
N LEU A 116 -4.84 -14.10 2.12
CA LEU A 116 -4.70 -12.89 2.94
C LEU A 116 -6.01 -12.60 3.69
N PRO A 117 -5.97 -11.87 4.82
CA PRO A 117 -7.18 -11.46 5.53
C PRO A 117 -8.11 -10.58 4.67
N SER A 118 -7.52 -9.80 3.77
CA SER A 118 -8.18 -9.01 2.73
C SER A 118 -7.23 -8.87 1.53
N GLU A 119 -7.77 -8.61 0.34
CA GLU A 119 -6.96 -8.50 -0.88
C GLU A 119 -5.94 -7.34 -0.82
N SER A 120 -6.22 -6.33 0.00
CA SER A 120 -5.28 -5.28 0.39
C SER A 120 -5.60 -4.72 1.78
N PHE A 121 -4.58 -4.23 2.48
CA PHE A 121 -4.69 -3.57 3.78
C PHE A 121 -3.43 -2.76 4.12
N ASP A 122 -3.57 -1.79 5.03
CA ASP A 122 -2.43 -1.11 5.66
C ASP A 122 -1.98 -1.89 6.90
N PHE A 123 -0.68 -2.09 7.04
CA PHE A 123 -0.06 -2.67 8.22
C PHE A 123 1.02 -1.74 8.77
N HIS A 124 0.66 -0.94 9.77
CA HIS A 124 1.57 0.04 10.39
C HIS A 124 2.16 1.05 9.40
N GLY A 125 1.40 1.46 8.39
CA GLY A 125 1.86 2.37 7.33
C GLY A 125 2.53 1.68 6.14
N LEU A 126 2.73 0.36 6.19
CA LEU A 126 3.14 -0.44 5.04
C LEU A 126 1.90 -0.90 4.25
N ALA A 127 1.85 -0.59 2.96
CA ALA A 127 0.83 -1.13 2.07
C ALA A 127 1.12 -2.62 1.81
N VAL A 128 0.14 -3.48 2.12
CA VAL A 128 0.21 -4.92 1.86
C VAL A 128 -0.94 -5.31 0.93
N CYS A 129 -0.65 -6.07 -0.12
CA CYS A 129 -1.69 -6.54 -1.04
C CYS A 129 -1.39 -7.89 -1.67
N SER A 130 -2.42 -8.51 -2.23
CA SER A 130 -2.31 -9.65 -3.13
C SER A 130 -1.97 -9.17 -4.55
N PRO A 131 -1.44 -10.05 -5.42
CA PRO A 131 -1.23 -9.71 -6.83
C PRO A 131 -2.48 -9.16 -7.53
N ALA A 132 -3.67 -9.65 -7.18
CA ALA A 132 -4.94 -9.20 -7.78
C ALA A 132 -5.28 -7.74 -7.45
N ALA A 133 -4.89 -7.26 -6.26
CA ALA A 133 -5.13 -5.89 -5.83
C ALA A 133 -3.95 -4.94 -6.14
N LEU A 134 -2.87 -5.43 -6.75
CA LEU A 134 -1.65 -4.67 -6.97
C LEU A 134 -1.88 -3.43 -7.86
N ALA A 135 -2.62 -3.59 -8.96
CA ALA A 135 -2.90 -2.48 -9.88
C ALA A 135 -3.76 -1.37 -9.23
N GLU A 136 -4.73 -1.76 -8.39
CA GLU A 136 -5.54 -0.80 -7.63
C GLU A 136 -4.69 -0.03 -6.62
N GLN A 137 -3.81 -0.72 -5.89
CA GLN A 137 -2.92 -0.06 -4.92
C GLN A 137 -1.95 0.92 -5.56
N LEU A 138 -1.41 0.60 -6.74
CA LEU A 138 -0.55 1.50 -7.50
C LEU A 138 -1.28 2.71 -8.09
N SER A 139 -2.61 2.73 -8.06
CA SER A 139 -3.43 3.86 -8.51
C SER A 139 -3.66 4.91 -7.42
N VAL A 140 -3.23 4.63 -6.18
CA VAL A 140 -3.32 5.58 -5.06
C VAL A 140 -2.24 6.64 -5.19
N ALA A 141 -2.61 7.92 -5.17
CA ALA A 141 -1.67 9.00 -5.40
C ALA A 141 -0.78 9.34 -4.20
N ILE A 142 0.48 9.67 -4.52
CA ILE A 142 1.46 10.34 -3.67
C ILE A 142 1.51 11.81 -4.10
N ALA A 143 1.47 12.73 -3.12
CA ALA A 143 1.60 14.15 -3.40
C ALA A 143 2.96 14.48 -4.04
N ASP A 144 2.98 15.55 -4.86
CA ASP A 144 4.20 16.17 -5.40
C ASP A 144 5.10 15.27 -6.26
N PHE A 145 4.49 14.35 -7.03
CA PHE A 145 5.24 13.48 -7.93
C PHE A 145 5.69 14.20 -9.22
N GLU A 146 6.99 14.10 -9.53
CA GLU A 146 7.57 14.63 -10.78
C GLU A 146 7.18 13.76 -11.98
N SER A 147 7.35 14.25 -13.22
CA SER A 147 7.05 13.43 -14.40
C SER A 147 7.74 12.05 -14.36
N VAL A 148 7.00 11.01 -14.76
CA VAL A 148 7.47 9.62 -14.79
C VAL A 148 8.77 9.49 -15.59
N ASP A 149 8.90 10.23 -16.69
CA ASP A 149 10.11 10.22 -17.53
C ASP A 149 11.37 10.66 -16.78
N THR A 150 11.26 11.66 -15.90
CA THR A 150 12.41 12.09 -15.09
C THR A 150 12.84 10.99 -14.13
N VAL A 151 11.87 10.33 -13.48
CA VAL A 151 12.14 9.24 -12.53
C VAL A 151 12.74 8.04 -13.26
N VAL A 152 12.18 7.67 -14.41
CA VAL A 152 12.70 6.62 -15.29
C VAL A 152 14.15 6.88 -15.66
N ARG A 153 14.48 8.08 -16.13
CA ARG A 153 15.87 8.42 -16.50
C ARG A 153 16.83 8.27 -15.32
N ARG A 154 16.44 8.68 -14.12
CA ARG A 154 17.27 8.51 -12.92
C ARG A 154 17.45 7.05 -12.53
N ILE A 155 16.39 6.24 -12.64
CA ILE A 155 16.49 4.78 -12.41
C ILE A 155 17.42 4.14 -13.45
N GLU A 156 17.30 4.49 -14.73
CA GLU A 156 18.20 4.02 -15.78
C GLU A 156 19.65 4.47 -15.53
N GLU A 157 19.88 5.70 -15.05
CA GLU A 157 21.21 6.19 -14.63
C GLU A 157 21.77 5.40 -13.43
N LEU A 158 20.93 5.04 -12.45
CA LEU A 158 21.30 4.18 -11.32
C LEU A 158 21.66 2.75 -11.79
N LEU A 159 20.91 2.21 -12.75
CA LEU A 159 21.14 0.87 -13.29
C LEU A 159 22.36 0.81 -14.23
N GLY A 160 22.64 1.89 -14.94
CA GLY A 160 23.72 2.01 -15.92
C GLY A 160 25.05 2.49 -15.35
N SER A 161 25.05 3.06 -14.14
CA SER A 161 26.29 3.45 -13.47
C SER A 161 27.08 2.18 -13.11
N GLU A 162 28.23 1.98 -13.79
CA GLU A 162 29.16 0.93 -13.40
C GLU A 162 29.44 1.04 -11.90
N PRO A 163 29.46 -0.08 -11.17
CA PRO A 163 29.67 -0.04 -9.74
C PRO A 163 31.00 0.65 -9.50
N ALA A 164 30.96 1.85 -8.90
CA ALA A 164 32.15 2.64 -8.58
C ALA A 164 33.22 1.67 -8.07
N ALA A 165 34.39 1.74 -8.72
CA ALA A 165 35.52 0.84 -8.49
C ALA A 165 35.63 0.60 -6.97
N PRO A 166 35.76 -0.66 -6.52
CA PRO A 166 35.75 -0.98 -5.11
C PRO A 166 36.68 0.01 -4.40
N PHE A 167 36.10 0.79 -3.48
CA PHE A 167 36.83 1.75 -2.68
C PHE A 167 37.97 0.97 -2.02
N GLU A 168 39.19 1.10 -2.56
CA GLU A 168 40.38 0.59 -1.92
C GLU A 168 40.49 1.38 -0.62
N LEU A 169 39.98 0.81 0.46
CA LEU A 169 40.31 1.27 1.80
C LEU A 169 41.84 1.44 1.81
N PRO A 170 42.36 2.63 2.19
CA PRO A 170 43.79 2.83 2.28
C PRO A 170 44.33 1.66 3.10
N ARG A 171 45.18 0.82 2.50
CA ARG A 171 45.89 -0.21 3.24
C ARG A 171 46.66 0.54 4.30
N LEU A 172 46.15 0.56 5.53
CA LEU A 172 46.83 1.14 6.66
C LEU A 172 48.19 0.46 6.69
N GLY A 173 49.22 1.25 6.38
CA GLY A 173 50.56 0.77 6.13
C GLY A 173 51.01 -0.15 7.25
N ALA A 174 51.44 -1.34 6.84
CA ALA A 174 52.36 -2.13 7.62
C ALA A 174 53.62 -1.31 7.86
N ALA A 175 53.69 -0.65 9.02
CA ALA A 175 54.88 0.05 9.48
C ALA A 175 54.92 0.06 11.01
N VAL A 176 55.07 -1.11 11.62
CA VAL A 176 55.81 -1.22 12.89
C VAL A 176 56.70 -2.45 12.80
N GLY A 177 57.96 -2.20 12.45
CA GLY A 177 59.02 -3.17 12.68
C GLY A 177 59.22 -3.37 14.18
N VAL A 178 59.15 -4.63 14.62
CA VAL A 178 59.72 -5.06 15.90
C VAL A 178 60.56 -6.30 15.59
N GLY A 179 61.84 -6.21 15.94
CA GLY A 179 62.90 -7.14 15.56
C GLY A 179 62.88 -8.51 16.23
N PRO A 180 63.96 -9.29 16.06
CA PRO A 180 63.99 -10.71 16.33
C PRO A 180 64.21 -10.99 17.82
N SER A 181 63.32 -11.76 18.44
CA SER A 181 63.61 -12.44 19.71
C SER A 181 63.65 -13.95 19.51
N THR A 182 64.87 -14.45 19.54
CA THR A 182 65.25 -15.82 19.88
C THR A 182 64.70 -16.18 21.25
N GLY A 183 63.98 -17.30 21.40
CA GLY A 183 63.48 -17.71 22.71
C GLY A 183 62.56 -18.93 22.73
N SER A 184 63.12 -20.07 22.35
CA SER A 184 62.83 -21.44 22.83
C SER A 184 61.65 -21.74 23.79
N THR A 185 60.84 -22.74 23.37
CA THR A 185 60.18 -23.84 24.15
C THR A 185 58.79 -23.60 24.80
N PRO A 186 58.04 -24.67 25.20
CA PRO A 186 57.38 -25.64 24.32
C PRO A 186 55.90 -25.95 24.71
N ARG A 187 55.18 -26.65 23.81
CA ARG A 187 54.08 -27.60 24.06
C ARG A 187 52.97 -27.20 25.08
N ARG A 188 51.75 -27.00 24.57
CA ARG A 188 50.56 -27.68 25.15
C ARG A 188 49.45 -27.88 24.11
N ARG A 189 49.38 -29.10 23.57
CA ARG A 189 48.21 -29.61 22.84
C ARG A 189 47.06 -29.78 23.83
N ILE A 190 46.01 -28.97 23.71
CA ILE A 190 44.72 -29.27 24.33
C ILE A 190 43.83 -29.88 23.25
N ARG A 191 43.77 -31.22 23.26
CA ARG A 191 42.74 -32.00 22.58
C ARG A 191 41.47 -31.94 23.44
N THR A 192 40.48 -31.17 23.03
CA THR A 192 39.12 -31.32 23.55
C THR A 192 38.43 -32.47 22.81
N ARG A 193 38.37 -33.62 23.48
CA ARG A 193 37.51 -34.74 23.12
C ARG A 193 36.05 -34.35 23.40
N VAL A 194 35.23 -34.25 22.36
CA VAL A 194 33.76 -34.24 22.49
C VAL A 194 33.29 -35.70 22.56
N PRO A 195 32.59 -36.13 23.63
CA PRO A 195 32.02 -37.47 23.67
C PRO A 195 30.75 -37.52 22.82
N ARG A 196 30.80 -38.33 21.75
CA ARG A 196 29.61 -38.92 21.11
C ARG A 196 28.93 -39.84 22.13
N ARG A 197 27.77 -39.43 22.65
CA ARG A 197 26.87 -40.32 23.38
C ARG A 197 25.55 -40.37 22.60
N GLY A 198 25.39 -41.45 21.84
CA GLY A 198 24.09 -41.81 21.32
C GLY A 198 23.18 -42.30 22.44
N ARG A 199 21.88 -42.05 22.30
CA ARG A 199 20.87 -43.00 22.79
C ARG A 199 19.57 -42.82 22.02
N ARG A 200 19.16 -43.93 21.42
CA ARG A 200 17.83 -44.18 20.86
C ARG A 200 16.78 -44.11 21.96
N SER A 201 15.60 -43.60 21.61
CA SER A 201 14.32 -44.08 22.16
C SER A 201 13.21 -43.82 21.16
N ARG A 202 12.84 -44.87 20.42
CA ARG A 202 11.46 -45.14 19.99
C ARG A 202 10.62 -45.31 21.26
N VAL A 203 9.47 -44.64 21.38
CA VAL A 203 8.19 -45.12 21.97
C VAL A 203 7.15 -44.08 21.57
N GLY A 204 6.20 -44.44 20.69
CA GLY A 204 4.78 -44.58 21.07
C GLY A 204 4.02 -43.34 20.55
N GLY A 205 3.12 -43.43 19.59
CA GLY A 205 1.97 -44.34 19.57
C GLY A 205 0.82 -43.66 20.29
N SER A 206 0.07 -42.81 19.59
CA SER A 206 -1.30 -42.45 19.96
C SER A 206 -2.14 -42.26 18.70
N ARG A 207 -2.92 -43.30 18.41
CA ARG A 207 -4.15 -43.28 17.62
C ARG A 207 -5.28 -42.89 18.58
N MET A 208 -6.18 -41.98 18.20
CA MET A 208 -7.61 -41.97 18.56
C MET A 208 -8.28 -40.75 17.92
N LEU A 209 -9.12 -40.94 16.89
CA LEU A 209 -10.60 -41.10 16.91
C LEU A 209 -11.27 -39.74 16.56
N LEU A 210 -11.66 -39.51 15.29
CA LEU A 210 -12.98 -39.79 14.71
C LEU A 210 -14.15 -39.32 15.58
N VAL A 211 -14.75 -38.18 15.23
CA VAL A 211 -16.18 -37.93 15.46
C VAL A 211 -16.78 -37.41 14.16
N LEU A 212 -17.63 -38.27 13.60
CA LEU A 212 -18.61 -38.01 12.56
C LEU A 212 -19.71 -37.08 13.09
N GLY A 213 -20.19 -36.18 12.24
CA GLY A 213 -21.42 -35.42 12.46
C GLY A 213 -21.96 -34.91 11.12
N ALA A 214 -22.79 -35.72 10.48
CA ALA A 214 -23.57 -35.37 9.29
C ALA A 214 -25.02 -35.07 9.70
N VAL A 215 -25.78 -34.49 8.74
CA VAL A 215 -27.26 -34.37 8.67
C VAL A 215 -27.79 -33.09 9.36
N ALA A 216 -28.62 -32.23 8.77
CA ALA A 216 -29.66 -32.45 7.77
C ALA A 216 -29.93 -31.26 6.83
N LEU A 217 -30.25 -31.63 5.60
CA LEU A 217 -30.98 -30.88 4.58
C LEU A 217 -32.46 -30.75 4.99
N ALA A 218 -33.06 -29.57 4.82
CA ALA A 218 -34.52 -29.43 4.79
C ALA A 218 -34.91 -28.44 3.67
N VAL A 219 -35.36 -29.04 2.56
CA VAL A 219 -36.09 -28.43 1.45
C VAL A 219 -37.57 -28.73 1.68
N PHE A 220 -38.46 -27.73 1.65
CA PHE A 220 -39.88 -27.81 1.29
C PHE A 220 -40.33 -26.35 1.03
N LEU A 221 -40.56 -25.91 -0.22
CA LEU A 221 -41.84 -25.97 -0.97
C LEU A 221 -42.91 -25.04 -0.33
N GLU A 222 -43.67 -24.16 -0.99
CA GLU A 222 -43.85 -23.74 -2.39
C GLU A 222 -44.94 -22.59 -2.37
N PRO A 223 -45.67 -22.21 -3.45
CA PRO A 223 -46.03 -20.81 -3.74
C PRO A 223 -47.53 -20.50 -3.57
N ALA A 224 -47.94 -19.23 -3.75
CA ALA A 224 -49.31 -18.90 -4.17
C ALA A 224 -49.40 -17.51 -4.81
N TRP A 225 -49.57 -17.52 -6.13
CA TRP A 225 -50.27 -16.51 -6.91
C TRP A 225 -51.77 -16.50 -6.55
N PHE A 226 -52.36 -15.31 -6.37
CA PHE A 226 -53.70 -14.83 -6.75
C PHE A 226 -53.82 -13.42 -6.11
N GLY A 227 -54.30 -12.35 -6.74
CA GLY A 227 -55.13 -12.27 -7.93
C GLY A 227 -55.07 -10.88 -8.59
N LEU A 228 -55.60 -10.87 -9.81
CA LEU A 228 -55.91 -9.71 -10.62
C LEU A 228 -56.94 -8.79 -9.95
N GLY A 229 -56.76 -7.50 -10.17
CA GLY A 229 -57.77 -6.46 -10.02
C GLY A 229 -57.36 -5.25 -10.85
N ASP A 230 -57.87 -5.19 -12.09
CA ASP A 230 -57.76 -4.04 -12.98
C ASP A 230 -58.55 -2.85 -12.41
N ASP A 231 -57.88 -1.71 -12.20
CA ASP A 231 -58.55 -0.40 -12.16
C ASP A 231 -57.55 0.71 -12.59
N PRO A 232 -57.67 1.29 -13.80
CA PRO A 232 -56.76 2.33 -14.28
C PRO A 232 -57.40 3.71 -14.09
N SER A 233 -57.37 4.27 -12.88
CA SER A 233 -57.65 5.70 -12.63
C SER A 233 -57.32 6.13 -11.21
N ALA A 234 -56.05 6.46 -10.94
CA ALA A 234 -55.59 7.49 -9.99
C ALA A 234 -54.07 7.37 -9.81
N MET A 235 -53.28 8.05 -10.65
CA MET A 235 -51.91 8.37 -10.28
C MET A 235 -51.96 9.46 -9.20
N THR A 236 -51.92 9.02 -7.95
CA THR A 236 -51.49 9.85 -6.83
C THR A 236 -50.02 9.52 -6.60
N GLU A 237 -49.13 10.47 -6.86
CA GLU A 237 -47.72 10.35 -6.49
C GLU A 237 -47.63 9.96 -5.00
N PRO A 238 -46.86 8.94 -4.62
CA PRO A 238 -46.55 8.72 -3.23
C PRO A 238 -45.64 9.87 -2.77
N THR A 239 -46.21 10.80 -2.02
CA THR A 239 -45.45 11.69 -1.14
C THR A 239 -44.63 10.80 -0.22
N LEU A 240 -43.35 10.65 -0.54
CA LEU A 240 -42.34 10.02 0.30
C LEU A 240 -42.27 10.83 1.59
N GLU A 241 -42.96 10.36 2.62
CA GLU A 241 -42.73 10.82 3.99
C GLU A 241 -41.30 10.43 4.37
N ARG A 242 -40.42 11.43 4.24
CA ARG A 242 -39.03 11.40 4.64
C ARG A 242 -38.99 11.07 6.13
N THR A 243 -38.78 9.80 6.45
CA THR A 243 -38.54 9.34 7.81
C THR A 243 -37.26 10.02 8.27
N THR A 244 -37.36 10.99 9.17
CA THR A 244 -36.20 11.64 9.80
C THR A 244 -35.54 10.62 10.71
N GLY A 245 -34.60 9.87 10.15
CA GLY A 245 -33.56 9.18 10.90
C GLY A 245 -32.76 10.18 11.76
N PRO A 246 -31.88 9.69 12.65
CA PRO A 246 -31.08 10.54 13.52
C PRO A 246 -30.40 11.63 12.68
N THR A 247 -30.63 12.89 13.04
CA THR A 247 -30.14 14.06 12.33
C THR A 247 -28.62 13.95 12.21
N THR A 248 -28.14 13.46 11.08
CA THR A 248 -26.71 13.39 10.78
C THR A 248 -26.21 14.83 10.82
N ALA A 249 -25.30 15.13 11.74
CA ALA A 249 -24.71 16.47 11.82
C ALA A 249 -24.18 16.87 10.45
N ASP A 250 -24.40 18.13 10.07
CA ASP A 250 -23.87 18.68 8.82
C ASP A 250 -22.39 18.33 8.71
N PRO A 251 -21.89 17.91 7.53
CA PRO A 251 -20.47 17.67 7.33
C PRO A 251 -19.68 18.87 7.82
N SER A 252 -18.83 18.60 8.81
CA SER A 252 -17.94 19.59 9.39
C SER A 252 -17.19 20.29 8.26
N PRO A 253 -16.99 21.60 8.35
CA PRO A 253 -16.27 22.32 7.32
C PRO A 253 -14.91 21.67 7.10
N ILE A 254 -14.69 21.17 5.90
CA ILE A 254 -13.36 20.78 5.46
C ILE A 254 -12.52 22.05 5.59
N THR A 255 -11.42 21.95 6.31
CA THR A 255 -10.52 23.10 6.45
C THR A 255 -9.69 23.15 5.17
N TYR A 256 -9.93 24.14 4.32
CA TYR A 256 -9.06 24.39 3.18
C TYR A 256 -7.96 25.37 3.57
N GLY A 257 -6.76 25.05 3.12
CA GLY A 257 -5.60 25.92 3.12
C GLY A 257 -5.21 26.25 1.69
N ALA A 258 -4.26 27.16 1.56
CA ALA A 258 -3.50 27.33 0.34
C ALA A 258 -2.07 26.86 0.61
N ALA A 259 -1.48 26.18 -0.37
CA ALA A 259 -0.08 25.79 -0.38
C ALA A 259 0.56 26.26 -1.69
N CYS A 260 1.88 26.41 -1.71
CA CYS A 260 2.61 26.66 -2.95
C CYS A 260 2.79 25.32 -3.67
N GLY A 261 2.24 25.23 -4.88
CA GLY A 261 2.50 24.17 -5.82
C GLY A 261 3.92 24.26 -6.37
N LEU A 262 4.34 23.19 -7.06
CA LEU A 262 5.72 23.02 -7.50
C LEU A 262 6.15 24.04 -8.58
N ALA A 263 5.20 24.61 -9.33
CA ALA A 263 5.48 25.65 -10.33
C ALA A 263 5.23 27.08 -9.78
N GLY A 264 5.06 27.23 -8.47
CA GLY A 264 4.85 28.52 -7.80
C GLY A 264 3.39 28.99 -7.82
N GLU A 265 2.46 28.17 -8.30
CA GLU A 265 1.02 28.41 -8.21
C GLU A 265 0.50 28.22 -6.78
N THR A 266 -0.57 28.93 -6.42
CA THR A 266 -1.29 28.66 -5.17
C THR A 266 -2.25 27.49 -5.38
N VAL A 267 -2.00 26.36 -4.73
CA VAL A 267 -2.88 25.18 -4.75
C VAL A 267 -3.78 25.19 -3.51
N LEU A 268 -5.08 25.00 -3.69
CA LEU A 268 -6.00 24.84 -2.57
C LEU A 268 -5.92 23.42 -2.03
N THR A 269 -5.39 23.27 -0.82
CA THR A 269 -5.30 21.98 -0.14
C THR A 269 -6.48 21.83 0.81
N TRP A 270 -7.06 20.64 0.88
CA TRP A 270 -8.16 20.33 1.79
C TRP A 270 -7.62 19.46 2.90
N SER A 271 -7.99 19.74 4.16
CA SER A 271 -7.60 18.94 5.31
C SER A 271 -8.81 18.44 6.08
N TRP A 272 -8.72 17.19 6.53
CA TRP A 272 -9.82 16.47 7.14
C TRP A 272 -9.97 16.87 8.63
N PRO A 273 -11.14 17.35 9.09
CA PRO A 273 -11.31 17.89 10.44
C PRO A 273 -11.37 16.85 11.58
N GLY A 274 -11.32 15.53 11.31
CA GLY A 274 -11.15 14.55 12.40
C GLY A 274 -11.82 13.19 12.22
N ARG A 275 -12.73 12.80 13.12
CA ARG A 275 -13.38 11.48 13.09
C ARG A 275 -14.67 11.54 12.27
N LEU A 276 -14.91 10.51 11.46
CA LEU A 276 -16.19 10.30 10.77
C LEU A 276 -17.35 10.22 11.80
N PRO A 277 -18.49 10.91 11.58
CA PRO A 277 -19.69 10.69 12.37
C PRO A 277 -20.20 9.24 12.23
N ASP A 278 -20.93 8.76 13.22
CA ASP A 278 -21.53 7.43 13.19
C ASP A 278 -22.44 7.27 11.96
N GLY A 279 -22.30 6.13 11.26
CA GLY A 279 -23.05 5.85 10.02
C GLY A 279 -22.44 6.43 8.74
N VAL A 280 -21.42 7.29 8.85
CA VAL A 280 -20.62 7.75 7.70
C VAL A 280 -19.42 6.83 7.55
N THR A 281 -19.18 6.34 6.33
CA THR A 281 -18.03 5.45 6.02
C THR A 281 -17.02 6.08 5.08
N SER A 282 -17.40 7.16 4.39
CA SER A 282 -16.51 7.90 3.51
C SER A 282 -17.00 9.33 3.29
N TYR A 283 -16.09 10.16 2.78
CA TYR A 283 -16.38 11.52 2.31
C TYR A 283 -16.33 11.60 0.79
N GLY A 284 -17.14 12.49 0.22
CA GLY A 284 -17.03 12.95 -1.15
C GLY A 284 -16.70 14.45 -1.22
N ILE A 285 -15.94 14.84 -2.24
CA ILE A 285 -15.66 16.24 -2.54
C ILE A 285 -15.97 16.46 -4.02
N ARG A 286 -16.80 17.45 -4.31
CA ARG A 286 -17.08 17.91 -5.67
C ARG A 286 -16.84 19.42 -5.78
N THR A 287 -16.40 19.90 -6.93
CA THR A 287 -16.31 21.34 -7.21
C THR A 287 -17.38 21.75 -8.19
N ARG A 288 -18.02 22.90 -7.97
CA ARG A 288 -18.91 23.53 -8.95
C ARG A 288 -18.20 24.70 -9.60
N HIS A 289 -18.11 24.65 -10.92
CA HIS A 289 -17.48 25.64 -11.77
C HIS A 289 -18.48 26.73 -12.17
N ARG A 290 -17.97 27.85 -12.71
CA ARG A 290 -18.77 29.02 -13.08
C ARG A 290 -19.77 28.74 -14.20
N ASP A 291 -19.47 27.80 -15.07
CA ASP A 291 -20.35 27.30 -16.13
C ASP A 291 -21.47 26.38 -15.60
N GLY A 292 -21.46 26.05 -14.30
CA GLY A 292 -22.40 25.13 -13.66
C GLY A 292 -21.93 23.68 -13.66
N THR A 293 -20.78 23.37 -14.28
CA THR A 293 -20.20 22.03 -14.29
C THR A 293 -19.84 21.60 -12.87
N VAL A 294 -20.15 20.35 -12.53
CA VAL A 294 -19.78 19.75 -11.24
C VAL A 294 -18.78 18.64 -11.49
N VAL A 295 -17.57 18.80 -10.97
CA VAL A 295 -16.49 17.82 -11.08
C VAL A 295 -16.41 17.04 -9.77
N ASP A 296 -16.42 15.71 -9.86
CA ASP A 296 -16.27 14.83 -8.70
C ASP A 296 -14.80 14.49 -8.49
N HIS A 297 -14.27 14.88 -7.34
CA HIS A 297 -12.88 14.63 -6.92
C HIS A 297 -12.79 13.48 -5.93
N THR A 298 -13.88 12.75 -5.71
CA THR A 298 -13.93 11.61 -4.80
C THR A 298 -13.12 10.44 -5.38
N VAL A 299 -11.81 10.45 -5.15
CA VAL A 299 -10.94 9.31 -5.42
C VAL A 299 -11.12 8.33 -4.27
N GLY A 300 -11.79 7.20 -4.53
CA GLY A 300 -11.88 6.03 -3.65
C GLY A 300 -12.16 6.36 -2.18
N GLY A 301 -13.44 6.33 -1.78
CA GLY A 301 -13.92 6.76 -0.46
C GLY A 301 -12.88 6.69 0.66
N TRP A 302 -12.52 7.84 1.21
CA TRP A 302 -11.50 8.03 2.24
C TRP A 302 -11.80 7.14 3.46
N ARG A 303 -11.25 5.92 3.46
CA ARG A 303 -11.55 4.85 4.43
C ARG A 303 -10.56 4.81 5.61
N VAL A 304 -9.45 5.55 5.54
CA VAL A 304 -8.37 5.43 6.53
C VAL A 304 -8.27 6.68 7.39
N GLN A 305 -8.49 6.49 8.69
CA GLN A 305 -8.22 7.49 9.71
C GLN A 305 -6.71 7.82 9.68
N GLY A 306 -6.36 9.06 9.31
CA GLY A 306 -4.96 9.50 9.19
C GLY A 306 -4.39 9.52 7.78
N ALA A 307 -5.16 9.16 6.74
CA ALA A 307 -4.77 9.44 5.36
C ALA A 307 -4.58 10.95 5.19
N VAL A 308 -3.42 11.35 4.69
CA VAL A 308 -3.18 12.74 4.30
C VAL A 308 -4.06 13.01 3.08
N PRO A 309 -4.98 13.99 3.14
CA PRO A 309 -5.82 14.30 2.01
C PRO A 309 -4.95 14.68 0.81
N MET A 310 -5.27 14.08 -0.32
CA MET A 310 -4.64 14.36 -1.60
C MET A 310 -4.97 15.81 -1.95
N PRO A 311 -3.97 16.64 -2.31
CA PRO A 311 -4.25 17.98 -2.79
C PRO A 311 -5.13 17.86 -4.04
N VAL A 312 -6.22 18.63 -4.07
CA VAL A 312 -7.08 18.74 -5.24
C VAL A 312 -6.76 20.08 -5.87
N GLU A 313 -6.20 20.07 -7.08
CA GLU A 313 -6.04 21.28 -7.85
C GLU A 313 -7.42 21.83 -8.23
N ILE A 314 -7.63 23.11 -7.97
CA ILE A 314 -8.90 23.79 -8.20
C ILE A 314 -8.66 24.89 -9.23
N ASP A 315 -9.36 24.78 -10.34
CA ASP A 315 -9.32 25.77 -11.40
C ASP A 315 -9.83 27.14 -10.96
N ASP A 316 -9.37 28.17 -11.67
CA ASP A 316 -9.75 29.57 -11.41
C ASP A 316 -11.24 29.87 -11.61
N ASP A 317 -12.01 28.96 -12.17
CA ASP A 317 -13.44 29.09 -12.42
C ASP A 317 -14.30 28.38 -11.36
N VAL A 318 -13.72 27.72 -10.35
CA VAL A 318 -14.50 27.08 -9.27
C VAL A 318 -15.16 28.12 -8.37
N LEU A 319 -16.49 28.01 -8.25
CA LEU A 319 -17.35 28.86 -7.44
C LEU A 319 -17.62 28.28 -6.05
N ALA A 320 -17.81 26.96 -5.97
CA ALA A 320 -18.22 26.30 -4.75
C ALA A 320 -17.64 24.90 -4.62
N VAL A 321 -17.53 24.44 -3.38
CA VAL A 321 -17.12 23.09 -3.02
C VAL A 321 -18.28 22.42 -2.30
N ILE A 322 -18.60 21.22 -2.75
CA ILE A 322 -19.67 20.37 -2.23
C ILE A 322 -19.01 19.24 -1.45
N THR A 323 -19.31 19.14 -0.17
CA THR A 323 -18.76 18.15 0.74
C THR A 323 -19.85 17.19 1.15
N GLU A 324 -19.60 15.89 1.01
CA GLU A 324 -20.62 14.85 1.18
C GLU A 324 -20.21 13.82 2.23
N HIS A 325 -21.17 13.42 3.07
CA HIS A 325 -21.10 12.20 3.87
C HIS A 325 -21.69 11.05 3.06
N ARG A 326 -20.98 9.92 3.02
CA ARG A 326 -21.43 8.72 2.32
C ARG A 326 -21.49 7.49 3.22
N ASN A 327 -22.53 6.68 3.07
CA ASN A 327 -22.67 5.41 3.78
C ASN A 327 -21.82 4.31 3.12
N ALA A 328 -21.87 3.08 3.68
CA ALA A 328 -21.08 1.94 3.19
C ALA A 328 -21.38 1.56 1.73
N ALA A 329 -22.59 1.87 1.25
CA ALA A 329 -23.01 1.65 -0.13
C ALA A 329 -22.57 2.79 -1.08
N GLY A 330 -21.90 3.82 -0.56
CA GLY A 330 -21.47 4.98 -1.32
C GLY A 330 -22.56 6.05 -1.55
N GLU A 331 -23.74 5.88 -0.93
CA GLU A 331 -24.86 6.81 -1.06
C GLU A 331 -24.63 8.07 -0.24
N VAL A 332 -24.98 9.22 -0.81
CA VAL A 332 -24.87 10.53 -0.13
C VAL A 332 -25.96 10.65 0.93
N ILE A 333 -25.55 10.64 2.20
CA ILE A 333 -26.45 10.79 3.36
C ILE A 333 -26.50 12.22 3.89
N ALA A 334 -25.49 13.04 3.59
CA ALA A 334 -25.48 14.48 3.87
C ALA A 334 -24.63 15.21 2.82
N SER A 335 -25.01 16.42 2.44
CA SER A 335 -24.28 17.24 1.47
C SER A 335 -24.36 18.70 1.84
N VAL A 336 -23.21 19.39 1.84
CA VAL A 336 -23.13 20.83 2.08
C VAL A 336 -22.31 21.46 0.98
N GLU A 337 -22.87 22.50 0.37
CA GLU A 337 -22.18 23.33 -0.60
C GLU A 337 -21.72 24.62 0.06
N ARG A 338 -20.46 25.00 -0.15
CA ARG A 338 -19.87 26.24 0.36
C ARG A 338 -19.17 26.99 -0.77
N PRO A 339 -19.32 28.32 -0.87
CA PRO A 339 -18.56 29.10 -1.82
C PRO A 339 -17.07 28.98 -1.51
N VAL A 340 -16.23 28.93 -2.54
CA VAL A 340 -14.78 28.97 -2.36
C VAL A 340 -14.39 30.38 -1.94
N VAL A 341 -13.93 30.53 -0.70
CA VAL A 341 -13.26 31.77 -0.28
C VAL A 341 -11.80 31.60 -0.60
N ARG A 342 -11.30 32.34 -1.59
CA ARG A 342 -9.87 32.27 -1.90
C ARG A 342 -9.10 32.97 -0.79
N PRO A 343 -8.14 32.28 -0.14
CA PRO A 343 -7.14 33.01 0.62
C PRO A 343 -6.48 34.01 -0.33
N GLY A 344 -6.04 35.16 0.20
CA GLY A 344 -5.27 36.11 -0.59
C GLY A 344 -4.07 35.42 -1.25
N PRO A 345 -3.50 36.00 -2.32
CA PRO A 345 -2.34 35.42 -2.99
C PRO A 345 -1.28 35.08 -1.95
N LEU A 346 -0.84 33.82 -1.94
CA LEU A 346 0.36 33.46 -1.22
C LEU A 346 1.55 33.97 -2.04
N ASP A 347 2.56 34.53 -1.38
CA ASP A 347 3.86 34.76 -2.01
C ASP A 347 4.56 33.39 -2.16
N CYS A 348 4.15 32.69 -3.21
CA CYS A 348 4.84 31.57 -3.84
C CYS A 348 5.75 32.16 -4.95
#